data_AF-A0A938SR00-F1
#
_entry.id   AF-A0A938SR00-F1
#
_cell.length_a   1.000
_cell.length_b   1.000
_cell.length_c   1.000
_cell.angle_alpha   90.00
_cell.angle_beta   90.00
_cell.angle_gamma   90.00
#
_symmetry.space_group_name_H-M   'P 1'
#
loop_
_entity.id
_entity.type
_entity.pdbx_description
1 polymer ?
#
loop_
_entity_poly.entity_id
_entity_poly.type
_entity_poly.pdbx_seq_one_letter_code
_entity_poly.pdbx_strand_id
1 'polypeptide(L)'
;MGLASLGWLVGVSLGVSSPEDAGVVRTEVEKVLGGMAAAVLAGDPEAYLKHVDHADPVFSKEQFNWAADLKKHVPVEFRMTLGEAGVTLVDGSARGELSLVWRMPGPPHAEGEEAEPVRERTVSWPARFVRGGSGWLYAGEVWHAHESPGVRVLHEDGLDQAAALVAELMPHVRDVVHEGFEVAPDDPLPHRTQEVKLYQSMAHLQASIYLSYTDSLGGWNEPGEAIKLLARPNTTRRSIENRLAHEYGHVATFEMGPHATDMPWWVLEGIANLAGEAATNTGSPNTTVKRWAKAGTLGNWAEMAAFDEKGRSLGRYVYAQGHHMVAYVTERFGRTRRNAWMRSMAQGATLDESSREALGLSFADLDAQWREDLALELARDEEAAAREPKTDPGSPVPGTPPPSPR
;
A
#
# COMPACT_ATOMS: atom_id res chain seq x y z
N MET A 1 -10.10 -69.61 40.92
CA MET A 1 -9.78 -68.85 39.70
C MET A 1 -9.98 -67.37 40.02
N GLY A 2 -8.91 -66.61 40.11
CA GLY A 2 -8.94 -65.17 40.41
C GLY A 2 -7.55 -64.60 40.19
N LEU A 3 -7.29 -64.16 38.95
CA LEU A 3 -6.02 -63.60 38.50
C LEU A 3 -5.85 -62.17 39.03
N ALA A 4 -4.66 -61.91 39.56
CA ALA A 4 -4.20 -60.60 40.00
C ALA A 4 -3.95 -59.68 38.79
N SER A 5 -4.32 -58.41 38.92
CA SER A 5 -4.02 -57.36 37.95
C SER A 5 -2.96 -56.43 38.54
N LEU A 6 -1.74 -56.47 38.00
CA LEU A 6 -0.68 -55.50 38.26
C LEU A 6 -0.90 -54.28 37.33
N GLY A 7 -1.10 -53.11 37.93
CA GLY A 7 -1.12 -51.83 37.22
C GLY A 7 0.30 -51.41 36.82
N TRP A 8 0.51 -51.15 35.54
CA TRP A 8 1.70 -50.51 35.00
C TRP A 8 1.53 -48.99 35.05
N LEU A 9 2.41 -48.30 35.79
CA LEU A 9 2.60 -46.86 35.69
C LEU A 9 3.30 -46.55 34.36
N VAL A 10 2.60 -45.89 33.45
CA VAL A 10 3.20 -45.27 32.25
C VAL A 10 3.88 -43.99 32.70
N GLY A 11 5.21 -43.99 32.74
CA GLY A 11 6.01 -42.79 32.91
C GLY A 11 5.90 -41.93 31.65
N VAL A 12 5.26 -40.77 31.76
CA VAL A 12 5.35 -39.71 30.75
C VAL A 12 6.77 -39.16 30.81
N SER A 13 7.60 -39.52 29.84
CA SER A 13 8.88 -38.87 29.61
C SER A 13 8.58 -37.49 29.02
N LEU A 14 8.62 -36.47 29.87
CA LEU A 14 8.77 -35.09 29.42
C LEU A 14 10.19 -34.98 28.83
N GLY A 15 10.29 -35.20 27.52
CA GLY A 15 11.52 -34.96 26.78
C GLY A 15 11.86 -33.48 26.86
N VAL A 16 12.78 -33.13 27.76
CA VAL A 16 13.44 -31.83 27.76
C VAL A 16 14.35 -31.84 26.53
N SER A 17 13.89 -31.28 25.43
CA SER A 17 14.74 -31.01 24.25
C SER A 17 15.93 -30.18 24.72
N SER A 18 17.14 -30.69 24.52
CA SER A 18 18.36 -29.90 24.78
C SER A 18 18.28 -28.56 24.04
N PRO A 19 18.76 -27.45 24.63
CA PRO A 19 18.78 -26.17 23.94
C PRO A 19 19.53 -26.32 22.61
N GLU A 20 18.86 -25.98 21.51
CA GLU A 20 19.49 -26.04 20.19
C GLU A 20 20.71 -25.11 20.16
N ASP A 21 21.81 -25.59 19.60
CA ASP A 21 23.03 -24.81 19.45
C ASP A 21 22.80 -23.71 18.40
N ALA A 22 22.92 -22.45 18.80
CA ALA A 22 22.74 -21.29 17.93
C ALA A 22 23.66 -21.31 16.69
N GLY A 23 24.85 -21.93 16.77
CA GLY A 23 25.75 -22.10 15.64
C GLY A 23 25.24 -23.10 14.61
N VAL A 24 24.62 -24.20 15.06
CA VAL A 24 23.94 -25.16 14.17
C VAL A 24 22.75 -24.50 13.51
N VAL A 25 21.90 -23.81 14.29
CA VAL A 25 20.73 -23.11 13.77
C VAL A 25 21.13 -22.04 12.75
N ARG A 26 22.20 -21.26 13.02
CA ARG A 26 22.75 -20.29 12.07
C ARG A 26 23.06 -20.95 10.73
N THR A 27 23.77 -22.08 10.74
CA THR A 27 24.16 -22.80 9.52
C THR A 27 22.93 -23.28 8.74
N GLU A 28 21.89 -23.77 9.43
CA GLU A 28 20.65 -24.19 8.79
C GLU A 28 19.87 -23.01 8.19
N VAL A 29 19.82 -21.88 8.88
CA VAL A 29 19.20 -20.64 8.38
C VAL A 29 19.97 -20.09 7.17
N GLU A 30 21.30 -20.07 7.21
CA GLU A 30 22.12 -19.66 6.06
C GLU A 30 21.86 -20.54 4.83
N LYS A 31 21.56 -21.83 5.01
CA LYS A 31 21.13 -22.73 3.93
C LYS A 31 19.77 -22.33 3.34
N VAL A 32 18.81 -21.92 4.19
CA VAL A 32 17.51 -21.39 3.73
C VAL A 32 17.72 -20.15 2.89
N LEU A 33 18.52 -19.18 3.40
CA LEU A 33 18.83 -17.94 2.69
C LEU A 33 19.54 -18.18 1.36
N GLY A 34 20.50 -19.12 1.33
CA GLY A 34 21.17 -19.52 0.10
C GLY A 34 20.21 -20.13 -0.94
N GLY A 35 19.25 -20.94 -0.48
CA GLY A 35 18.21 -21.51 -1.35
C GLY A 35 17.27 -20.44 -1.92
N MET A 36 16.82 -19.50 -1.07
CA MET A 36 16.02 -18.35 -1.49
C MET A 36 16.76 -17.50 -2.53
N ALA A 37 18.03 -17.17 -2.27
CA ALA A 37 18.83 -16.37 -3.18
C ALA A 37 19.04 -17.05 -4.54
N ALA A 38 19.29 -18.37 -4.55
CA ALA A 38 19.39 -19.13 -5.78
C ALA A 38 18.08 -19.15 -6.57
N ALA A 39 16.93 -19.32 -5.90
CA ALA A 39 15.62 -19.28 -6.54
C ALA A 39 15.30 -17.91 -7.15
N VAL A 40 15.65 -16.82 -6.46
CA VAL A 40 15.49 -15.45 -6.97
C VAL A 40 16.31 -15.21 -8.22
N LEU A 41 17.59 -15.59 -8.23
CA LEU A 41 18.47 -15.46 -9.40
C LEU A 41 18.04 -16.37 -10.56
N ALA A 42 17.35 -17.47 -10.28
CA ALA A 42 16.79 -18.35 -11.29
C ALA A 42 15.43 -17.86 -11.84
N GLY A 43 14.84 -16.81 -11.24
CA GLY A 43 13.48 -16.39 -11.57
C GLY A 43 12.43 -17.47 -11.27
N ASP A 44 12.62 -18.26 -10.20
CA ASP A 44 11.78 -19.40 -9.83
C ASP A 44 10.96 -19.11 -8.56
N PRO A 45 9.70 -18.64 -8.69
CA PRO A 45 8.84 -18.33 -7.56
C PRO A 45 8.51 -19.58 -6.72
N GLU A 46 8.33 -20.74 -7.36
CA GLU A 46 7.94 -21.96 -6.65
C GLU A 46 9.09 -22.48 -5.78
N ALA A 47 10.34 -22.38 -6.26
CA ALA A 47 11.51 -22.70 -5.45
C ALA A 47 11.69 -21.71 -4.29
N TYR A 48 11.45 -20.41 -4.52
CA TYR A 48 11.53 -19.39 -3.47
C TYR A 48 10.55 -19.68 -2.33
N LEU A 49 9.29 -19.95 -2.66
CA LEU A 49 8.22 -20.14 -1.69
C LEU A 49 8.39 -21.39 -0.81
N LYS A 50 9.15 -22.41 -1.25
CA LYS A 50 9.49 -23.57 -0.40
C LYS A 50 10.28 -23.20 0.86
N HIS A 51 10.89 -22.02 0.88
CA HIS A 51 11.68 -21.50 1.99
C HIS A 51 10.89 -20.55 2.89
N VAL A 52 9.62 -20.29 2.59
CA VAL A 52 8.78 -19.32 3.29
C VAL A 52 7.81 -20.03 4.23
N ASP A 53 7.56 -19.43 5.40
CA ASP A 53 6.50 -19.85 6.31
C ASP A 53 5.14 -19.35 5.81
N HIS A 54 4.17 -20.27 5.73
CA HIS A 54 2.83 -19.99 5.22
C HIS A 54 1.75 -20.06 6.31
N ALA A 55 2.14 -20.15 7.59
CA ALA A 55 1.19 -20.22 8.70
C ALA A 55 0.36 -18.93 8.85
N ASP A 56 0.98 -17.78 8.57
CA ASP A 56 0.28 -16.49 8.50
C ASP A 56 -0.23 -16.26 7.06
N PRO A 57 -1.56 -16.21 6.83
CA PRO A 57 -2.13 -16.06 5.49
C PRO A 57 -1.83 -14.71 4.84
N VAL A 58 -1.67 -13.63 5.62
CA VAL A 58 -1.36 -12.29 5.10
C VAL A 58 0.08 -12.26 4.61
N PHE A 59 1.02 -12.71 5.46
CA PHE A 59 2.43 -12.81 5.06
C PHE A 59 2.62 -13.78 3.89
N SER A 60 1.94 -14.93 3.91
CA SER A 60 1.95 -15.89 2.80
C SER A 60 1.53 -15.22 1.48
N LYS A 61 0.42 -14.47 1.49
CA LYS A 61 -0.07 -13.75 0.31
C LYS A 61 0.93 -12.69 -0.19
N GLU A 62 1.53 -11.93 0.72
CA GLU A 62 2.59 -10.97 0.36
C GLU A 62 3.79 -11.67 -0.32
N GLN A 63 4.21 -12.82 0.18
CA GLN A 63 5.32 -13.57 -0.41
C GLN A 63 4.97 -14.17 -1.77
N PHE A 64 3.73 -14.60 -1.99
CA PHE A 64 3.26 -15.02 -3.32
C PHE A 64 3.30 -13.88 -4.33
N ASN A 65 2.83 -12.70 -3.94
CA ASN A 65 2.84 -11.54 -4.82
C ASN A 65 4.28 -11.08 -5.09
N TRP A 66 5.09 -10.93 -4.04
CA TRP A 66 6.51 -10.60 -4.14
C TRP A 66 7.26 -11.53 -5.12
N ALA A 67 7.05 -12.85 -4.99
CA ALA A 67 7.69 -13.84 -5.84
C ALA A 67 7.16 -13.83 -7.28
N ALA A 68 5.93 -13.35 -7.52
CA ALA A 68 5.38 -13.25 -8.88
C ALA A 68 6.15 -12.24 -9.76
N ASP A 69 6.77 -11.22 -9.14
CA ASP A 69 7.63 -10.25 -9.83
C ASP A 69 8.80 -10.92 -10.54
N LEU A 70 9.35 -11.99 -9.95
CA LEU A 70 10.50 -12.73 -10.48
C LEU A 70 10.23 -13.35 -11.86
N LYS A 71 8.96 -13.58 -12.23
CA LYS A 71 8.61 -14.08 -13.57
C LYS A 71 8.89 -13.06 -14.68
N LYS A 72 8.91 -11.78 -14.33
CA LYS A 72 9.07 -10.65 -15.28
C LYS A 72 10.40 -9.93 -15.05
N HIS A 73 10.83 -9.82 -13.80
CA HIS A 73 11.96 -9.00 -13.40
C HIS A 73 12.92 -9.80 -12.52
N VAL A 74 13.84 -10.51 -13.17
CA VAL A 74 14.89 -11.27 -12.48
C VAL A 74 16.08 -10.34 -12.19
N PRO A 75 16.55 -10.24 -10.93
CA PRO A 75 17.77 -9.48 -10.62
C PRO A 75 19.00 -10.16 -11.20
N VAL A 76 20.01 -9.37 -11.60
CA VAL A 76 21.31 -9.88 -12.09
C VAL A 76 22.25 -10.25 -10.94
N GLU A 77 22.04 -9.64 -9.77
CA GLU A 77 22.72 -9.98 -8.53
C GLU A 77 21.72 -9.98 -7.39
N PHE A 78 21.83 -10.95 -6.49
CA PHE A 78 20.97 -11.07 -5.31
C PHE A 78 21.68 -11.88 -4.23
N ARG A 79 21.68 -11.38 -3.00
CA ARG A 79 22.27 -12.04 -1.83
C ARG A 79 21.41 -11.78 -0.59
N MET A 80 21.30 -12.82 0.22
CA MET A 80 20.69 -12.77 1.55
C MET A 80 21.70 -13.29 2.56
N THR A 81 22.02 -12.51 3.58
CA THR A 81 23.05 -12.88 4.57
C THR A 81 22.62 -12.51 5.97
N LEU A 82 23.01 -13.33 6.96
CA LEU A 82 22.88 -12.98 8.37
C LEU A 82 24.00 -12.04 8.81
N GLY A 83 23.68 -11.10 9.69
CA GLY A 83 24.64 -10.25 10.36
C GLY A 83 25.63 -11.04 11.23
N GLU A 84 26.76 -10.40 11.58
CA GLU A 84 27.87 -11.05 12.27
C GLU A 84 27.45 -11.68 13.62
N ALA A 85 26.52 -11.02 14.32
CA ALA A 85 25.95 -11.49 15.59
C ALA A 85 25.21 -12.85 15.48
N GLY A 86 24.89 -13.29 14.26
CA GLY A 86 24.25 -14.58 14.01
C GLY A 86 22.77 -14.57 14.40
N VAL A 87 22.31 -15.71 14.93
CA VAL A 87 20.93 -15.90 15.37
C VAL A 87 20.82 -16.06 16.88
N THR A 88 19.70 -15.61 17.41
CA THR A 88 19.27 -15.85 18.79
C THR A 88 17.99 -16.67 18.77
N LEU A 89 17.88 -17.62 19.70
CA LEU A 89 16.69 -18.44 19.85
C LEU A 89 15.75 -17.82 20.86
N VAL A 90 14.53 -17.50 20.42
CA VAL A 90 13.49 -16.86 21.24
C VAL A 90 12.16 -17.53 20.92
N ASP A 91 11.52 -18.12 21.93
CA ASP A 91 10.20 -18.76 21.83
C ASP A 91 10.09 -19.80 20.70
N GLY A 92 11.13 -20.61 20.50
CA GLY A 92 11.18 -21.62 19.42
C GLY A 92 11.37 -21.06 18.01
N SER A 93 11.61 -19.75 17.88
CA SER A 93 12.01 -19.08 16.64
C SER A 93 13.49 -18.69 16.69
N ALA A 94 14.13 -18.61 15.52
CA ALA A 94 15.45 -18.02 15.38
C ALA A 94 15.30 -16.57 14.87
N ARG A 95 16.03 -15.63 15.48
CA ARG A 95 16.01 -14.21 15.13
C ARG A 95 17.42 -13.71 14.86
N GLY A 96 17.63 -13.01 13.76
CA GLY A 96 18.93 -12.44 13.41
C GLY A 96 18.75 -11.25 12.46
N GLU A 97 19.74 -10.38 12.37
CA GLU A 97 19.74 -9.32 11.36
C GLU A 97 19.96 -9.96 9.98
N LEU A 98 19.03 -9.72 9.07
CA LEU A 98 19.07 -10.16 7.68
C LEU A 98 19.41 -8.96 6.81
N SER A 99 20.45 -9.09 6.00
CA SER A 99 20.81 -8.14 4.95
C SER A 99 20.44 -8.69 3.58
N LEU A 100 19.76 -7.86 2.81
CA LEU A 100 19.37 -8.09 1.43
C LEU A 100 20.17 -7.16 0.52
N VAL A 101 20.89 -7.71 -0.45
CA VAL A 101 21.65 -6.94 -1.45
C VAL A 101 21.25 -7.40 -2.84
N TRP A 102 20.91 -6.46 -3.74
CA TRP A 102 20.51 -6.81 -5.10
C TRP A 102 20.80 -5.72 -6.14
N ARG A 103 20.87 -6.15 -7.41
CA ARG A 103 20.92 -5.30 -8.59
C ARG A 103 19.89 -5.78 -9.61
N MET A 104 19.09 -4.85 -10.12
CA MET A 104 18.20 -5.14 -11.25
C MET A 104 18.95 -4.90 -12.57
N PRO A 105 18.59 -5.61 -13.65
CA PRO A 105 19.05 -5.24 -14.99
C PRO A 105 18.64 -3.78 -15.27
N GLY A 106 19.50 -3.05 -15.99
CA GLY A 106 19.13 -1.70 -16.45
C GLY A 106 18.14 -1.73 -17.59
N PRO A 107 17.66 -0.55 -18.02
CA PRO A 107 17.02 -0.42 -19.32
C PRO A 107 18.06 -0.66 -20.43
N PRO A 108 17.73 -1.41 -21.49
CA PRO A 108 18.62 -1.53 -22.64
C PRO A 108 18.82 -0.15 -23.29
N HIS A 109 20.06 0.17 -23.68
CA HIS A 109 20.38 1.43 -24.34
C HIS A 109 19.92 1.44 -25.82
N ALA A 110 19.86 0.27 -26.46
CA ALA A 110 19.31 0.03 -27.80
C ALA A 110 18.86 -1.44 -27.96
N GLU A 111 18.06 -1.74 -28.99
CA GLU A 111 17.70 -3.13 -29.33
C GLU A 111 18.97 -3.96 -29.61
N GLY A 112 19.15 -5.05 -28.83
CA GLY A 112 20.26 -5.98 -28.98
C GLY A 112 21.51 -5.66 -28.16
N GLU A 113 21.49 -4.60 -27.34
CA GLU A 113 22.57 -4.30 -26.38
C GLU A 113 22.27 -4.86 -24.98
N GLU A 114 23.31 -5.32 -24.28
CA GLU A 114 23.21 -5.67 -22.86
C GLU A 114 22.99 -4.39 -22.05
N ALA A 115 21.97 -4.41 -21.19
CA ALA A 115 21.67 -3.28 -20.33
C ALA A 115 22.65 -3.21 -19.15
N GLU A 116 23.23 -2.04 -18.92
CA GLU A 116 24.06 -1.80 -17.73
C GLU A 116 23.21 -1.92 -16.45
N PRO A 117 23.55 -2.78 -15.48
CA PRO A 117 22.75 -2.96 -14.28
C PRO A 117 22.52 -1.66 -13.51
N VAL A 118 21.33 -1.54 -12.93
CA VAL A 118 21.02 -0.42 -12.02
C VAL A 118 21.91 -0.52 -10.78
N ARG A 119 22.13 0.62 -10.13
CA ARG A 119 22.88 0.72 -8.87
C ARG A 119 22.42 -0.33 -7.86
N GLU A 120 23.40 -0.92 -7.18
CA GLU A 120 23.19 -1.82 -6.04
C GLU A 120 22.29 -1.19 -4.98
N ARG A 121 21.33 -1.98 -4.53
CA ARG A 121 20.46 -1.66 -3.39
C ARG A 121 20.73 -2.62 -2.26
N THR A 122 20.64 -2.09 -1.05
CA THR A 122 20.84 -2.82 0.19
C THR A 122 19.83 -2.35 1.21
N VAL A 123 19.31 -3.30 1.97
CA VAL A 123 18.52 -3.04 3.17
C VAL A 123 18.79 -4.15 4.19
N SER A 124 18.65 -3.83 5.47
CA SER A 124 18.84 -4.77 6.57
C SER A 124 17.71 -4.62 7.59
N TRP A 125 17.25 -5.73 8.14
CA TRP A 125 16.22 -5.74 9.19
C TRP A 125 16.35 -6.96 10.10
N PRO A 126 15.83 -6.91 11.36
CA PRO A 126 15.70 -8.09 12.18
C PRO A 126 14.69 -9.06 11.57
N ALA A 127 15.13 -10.25 11.14
CA ALA A 127 14.31 -11.28 10.54
C ALA A 127 14.02 -12.41 11.53
N ARG A 128 12.89 -13.10 11.30
CA ARG A 128 12.44 -14.26 12.07
C ARG A 128 12.41 -15.50 11.18
N PHE A 129 12.84 -16.62 11.75
CA PHE A 129 12.76 -17.94 11.14
C PHE A 129 12.07 -18.90 12.10
N VAL A 130 11.25 -19.80 11.56
CA VAL A 130 10.49 -20.78 12.35
C VAL A 130 10.75 -22.20 11.88
N ARG A 131 10.56 -23.18 12.76
CA ARG A 131 10.64 -24.60 12.39
C ARG A 131 9.41 -25.01 11.56
N GLY A 132 9.66 -25.49 10.34
CA GLY A 132 8.71 -26.23 9.52
C GLY A 132 8.98 -27.75 9.56
N GLY A 133 8.20 -28.52 8.80
CA GLY A 133 8.30 -29.98 8.79
C GLY A 133 9.63 -30.55 8.26
N SER A 134 10.39 -29.77 7.49
CA SER A 134 11.63 -30.19 6.81
C SER A 134 12.85 -29.35 7.15
N GLY A 135 12.74 -28.38 8.06
CA GLY A 135 13.82 -27.45 8.41
C GLY A 135 13.30 -26.08 8.86
N TRP A 136 14.18 -25.08 8.84
CA TRP A 136 13.78 -23.70 9.09
C TRP A 136 13.09 -23.08 7.85
N LEU A 137 12.19 -22.14 8.11
CA LEU A 137 11.49 -21.34 7.10
C LEU A 137 11.60 -19.85 7.46
N TYR A 138 11.71 -18.99 6.45
CA TYR A 138 11.68 -17.55 6.60
C TYR A 138 10.25 -17.10 6.94
N ALA A 139 10.10 -16.41 8.06
CA ALA A 139 8.81 -15.97 8.61
C ALA A 139 8.71 -14.44 8.69
N GLY A 140 9.41 -13.73 7.80
CA GLY A 140 9.36 -12.27 7.71
C GLY A 140 10.23 -11.57 8.74
N GLU A 141 9.85 -10.33 9.01
CA GLU A 141 10.50 -9.44 9.97
C GLU A 141 10.11 -9.80 11.42
N VAL A 142 10.96 -9.39 12.37
CA VAL A 142 10.59 -9.31 13.78
C VAL A 142 9.81 -8.02 13.99
N TRP A 143 8.50 -8.15 14.12
CA TRP A 143 7.59 -7.02 14.32
C TRP A 143 7.31 -6.77 15.80
N HIS A 144 7.24 -5.48 16.17
CA HIS A 144 6.41 -5.06 17.30
C HIS A 144 4.97 -4.94 16.86
N ALA A 145 4.03 -5.00 17.79
CA ALA A 145 2.60 -4.96 17.48
C ALA A 145 1.81 -4.05 18.43
N HIS A 146 0.90 -3.27 17.85
CA HIS A 146 -0.22 -2.63 18.54
C HIS A 146 -1.51 -3.25 18.04
N GLU A 147 -2.38 -3.65 18.96
CA GLU A 147 -3.66 -4.28 18.64
C GLU A 147 -4.81 -3.44 19.20
N SER A 148 -5.83 -3.22 18.38
CA SER A 148 -7.13 -2.71 18.81
C SER A 148 -8.22 -3.47 18.06
N PRO A 149 -9.49 -3.42 18.49
CA PRO A 149 -10.55 -4.22 17.87
C PRO A 149 -10.61 -4.05 16.34
N GLY A 150 -10.37 -5.13 15.61
CA GLY A 150 -10.40 -5.15 14.15
C GLY A 150 -9.14 -4.62 13.45
N VAL A 151 -8.06 -4.27 14.16
CA VAL A 151 -6.80 -3.85 13.51
C VAL A 151 -5.59 -4.34 14.28
N ARG A 152 -4.58 -4.75 13.53
CA ARG A 152 -3.26 -5.14 14.04
C ARG A 152 -2.21 -4.33 13.31
N VAL A 153 -1.46 -3.51 14.05
CA VAL A 153 -0.42 -2.64 13.50
C VAL A 153 0.93 -3.21 13.86
N LEU A 154 1.63 -3.72 12.86
CA LEU A 154 2.99 -4.24 12.95
C LEU A 154 3.97 -3.11 12.60
N HIS A 155 5.06 -2.96 13.35
CA HIS A 155 6.00 -1.88 13.09
C HIS A 155 7.45 -2.17 13.48
N GLU A 156 8.38 -1.48 12.83
CA GLU A 156 9.80 -1.47 13.14
C GLU A 156 10.13 -0.71 14.46
N ASP A 157 11.33 -0.95 14.99
CA ASP A 157 11.88 -0.32 16.21
C ASP A 157 11.86 1.22 16.18
N GLY A 158 11.07 1.86 17.04
CA GLY A 158 11.01 3.33 17.12
C GLY A 158 9.84 3.97 16.36
N LEU A 159 8.94 3.15 15.80
CA LEU A 159 7.65 3.59 15.25
C LEU A 159 6.47 3.40 16.21
N ASP A 160 6.72 3.12 17.49
CA ASP A 160 5.69 2.84 18.50
C ASP A 160 4.57 3.90 18.55
N GLN A 161 4.94 5.19 18.58
CA GLN A 161 3.97 6.28 18.59
C GLN A 161 3.14 6.34 17.31
N ALA A 162 3.75 6.09 16.14
CA ALA A 162 3.04 6.06 14.88
C ALA A 162 2.10 4.84 14.80
N ALA A 163 2.52 3.68 15.33
CA ALA A 163 1.71 2.47 15.37
C ALA A 163 0.50 2.61 16.28
N ALA A 164 0.69 3.15 17.49
CA ALA A 164 -0.40 3.48 18.40
C ALA A 164 -1.41 4.44 17.75
N LEU A 165 -0.91 5.45 17.04
CA LEU A 165 -1.74 6.43 16.33
C LEU A 165 -2.54 5.79 15.19
N VAL A 166 -1.96 4.88 14.40
CA VAL A 166 -2.68 4.12 13.37
C VAL A 166 -3.78 3.26 13.99
N ALA A 167 -3.47 2.53 15.08
CA ALA A 167 -4.44 1.69 15.76
C ALA A 167 -5.61 2.49 16.35
N GLU A 168 -5.36 3.74 16.77
CA GLU A 168 -6.37 4.69 17.24
C GLU A 168 -7.23 5.25 16.11
N LEU A 169 -6.64 5.56 14.95
CA LEU A 169 -7.32 6.19 13.81
C LEU A 169 -8.16 5.20 12.99
N MET A 170 -7.77 3.93 12.96
CA MET A 170 -8.38 2.94 12.08
C MET A 170 -9.92 2.83 12.21
N PRO A 171 -10.53 2.84 13.41
CA PRO A 171 -11.99 2.81 13.53
C PRO A 171 -12.68 3.96 12.79
N HIS A 172 -12.19 5.19 12.95
CA HIS A 172 -12.75 6.35 12.24
C HIS A 172 -12.54 6.24 10.72
N VAL A 173 -11.34 5.83 10.29
CA VAL A 173 -11.04 5.61 8.87
C VAL A 173 -11.98 4.56 8.28
N ARG A 174 -12.24 3.46 9.00
CA ARG A 174 -13.20 2.44 8.57
C ARG A 174 -14.58 3.01 8.39
N ASP A 175 -15.10 3.73 9.37
CA ASP A 175 -16.45 4.30 9.30
C ASP A 175 -16.61 5.20 8.08
N VAL A 176 -15.66 6.11 7.85
CA VAL A 176 -15.68 7.05 6.71
C VAL A 176 -15.60 6.30 5.37
N VAL A 177 -14.69 5.33 5.26
CA VAL A 177 -14.51 4.56 4.02
C VAL A 177 -15.71 3.65 3.78
N HIS A 178 -16.22 2.95 4.79
CA HIS A 178 -17.41 2.08 4.66
C HIS A 178 -18.64 2.88 4.28
N GLU A 179 -18.85 4.04 4.88
CA GLU A 179 -19.90 4.97 4.47
C GLU A 179 -19.71 5.38 3.00
N GLY A 180 -18.49 5.78 2.64
CA GLY A 180 -18.13 6.22 1.30
C GLY A 180 -18.38 5.14 0.24
N PHE A 181 -18.07 3.89 0.55
CA PHE A 181 -18.20 2.75 -0.34
C PHE A 181 -19.54 2.02 -0.23
N GLU A 182 -20.42 2.48 0.67
CA GLU A 182 -21.68 1.82 1.02
C GLU A 182 -21.47 0.34 1.35
N VAL A 183 -20.42 0.03 2.12
CA VAL A 183 -20.11 -1.33 2.59
C VAL A 183 -21.21 -1.76 3.55
N ALA A 184 -21.80 -2.92 3.28
CA ALA A 184 -22.89 -3.43 4.09
C ALA A 184 -22.35 -3.98 5.43
N PRO A 185 -23.10 -3.85 6.55
CA PRO A 185 -22.65 -4.35 7.84
C PRO A 185 -22.40 -5.87 7.89
N ASP A 186 -23.04 -6.63 7.00
CA ASP A 186 -22.92 -8.08 6.85
C ASP A 186 -21.87 -8.52 5.82
N ASP A 187 -21.22 -7.57 5.14
CA ASP A 187 -20.09 -7.88 4.26
C ASP A 187 -18.90 -8.45 5.08
N PRO A 188 -17.98 -9.22 4.47
CA PRO A 188 -16.80 -9.72 5.16
C PRO A 188 -15.84 -8.61 5.64
N LEU A 189 -15.78 -7.49 4.91
CA LEU A 189 -14.78 -6.43 5.15
C LEU A 189 -14.89 -5.79 6.55
N PRO A 190 -16.08 -5.37 7.04
CA PRO A 190 -16.24 -4.86 8.42
C PRO A 190 -15.72 -5.78 9.51
N HIS A 191 -15.80 -7.10 9.31
CA HIS A 191 -15.42 -8.11 10.30
C HIS A 191 -13.96 -8.55 10.22
N ARG A 192 -13.24 -8.17 9.15
CA ARG A 192 -11.84 -8.53 8.97
C ARG A 192 -10.96 -7.75 9.94
N THR A 193 -9.97 -8.42 10.54
CA THR A 193 -8.85 -7.73 11.19
C THR A 193 -7.94 -7.18 10.10
N GLN A 194 -7.81 -5.85 10.01
CA GLN A 194 -6.91 -5.24 9.04
C GLN A 194 -5.50 -5.23 9.60
N GLU A 195 -4.57 -5.86 8.90
CA GLU A 195 -3.15 -5.71 9.23
C GLU A 195 -2.59 -4.46 8.56
N VAL A 196 -1.78 -3.70 9.31
CA VAL A 196 -1.04 -2.53 8.84
C VAL A 196 0.42 -2.70 9.24
N LYS A 197 1.36 -2.62 8.29
CA LYS A 197 2.80 -2.73 8.50
C LYS A 197 3.49 -1.39 8.30
N LEU A 198 4.20 -0.90 9.31
CA LEU A 198 4.90 0.39 9.26
C LEU A 198 6.40 0.20 9.06
N TYR A 199 6.92 0.82 8.00
CA TYR A 199 8.33 0.80 7.62
C TYR A 199 8.95 2.18 7.84
N GLN A 200 10.21 2.24 8.28
CA GLN A 200 10.91 3.52 8.50
C GLN A 200 11.57 4.07 7.25
N SER A 201 11.90 3.18 6.31
CA SER A 201 12.67 3.54 5.13
C SER A 201 11.96 3.14 3.85
N MET A 202 12.11 3.97 2.82
CA MET A 202 11.62 3.67 1.47
C MET A 202 12.26 2.39 0.93
N ALA A 203 13.55 2.18 1.20
CA ALA A 203 14.27 1.00 0.72
C ALA A 203 13.67 -0.31 1.27
N HIS A 204 13.30 -0.33 2.55
CA HIS A 204 12.68 -1.51 3.15
C HIS A 204 11.25 -1.72 2.65
N LEU A 205 10.45 -0.65 2.56
CA LEU A 205 9.11 -0.71 1.98
C LEU A 205 9.12 -1.21 0.52
N GLN A 206 10.06 -0.73 -0.30
CA GLN A 206 10.22 -1.21 -1.68
C GLN A 206 10.63 -2.69 -1.72
N ALA A 207 11.58 -3.10 -0.86
CA ALA A 207 12.02 -4.49 -0.79
C ALA A 207 10.91 -5.46 -0.35
N SER A 208 9.92 -4.99 0.42
CA SER A 208 8.78 -5.81 0.88
C SER A 208 7.60 -5.86 -0.10
N ILE A 209 7.67 -5.17 -1.25
CA ILE A 209 6.69 -5.24 -2.33
C ILE A 209 7.24 -6.01 -3.52
N TYR A 210 8.20 -5.44 -4.24
CA TYR A 210 8.79 -5.97 -5.48
C TYR A 210 10.22 -5.48 -5.60
N LEU A 211 11.14 -6.39 -5.92
CA LEU A 211 12.53 -6.01 -6.15
C LEU A 211 12.65 -5.06 -7.34
N SER A 212 11.82 -5.17 -8.35
CA SER A 212 11.84 -4.28 -9.52
C SER A 212 11.36 -2.85 -9.25
N TYR A 213 10.60 -2.63 -8.18
CA TYR A 213 9.96 -1.34 -7.93
C TYR A 213 10.98 -0.30 -7.40
N THR A 214 10.95 0.89 -7.97
CA THR A 214 11.90 1.98 -7.65
C THR A 214 11.24 3.31 -7.33
N ASP A 215 9.95 3.45 -7.61
CA ASP A 215 9.26 4.74 -7.46
C ASP A 215 9.02 5.05 -5.97
N SER A 216 8.94 6.34 -5.65
CA SER A 216 8.61 6.75 -4.28
C SER A 216 7.12 6.54 -4.01
N LEU A 217 6.80 5.87 -2.91
CA LEU A 217 5.42 5.62 -2.51
C LEU A 217 5.17 5.99 -1.04
N GLY A 218 3.94 6.41 -0.72
CA GLY A 218 3.52 6.69 0.65
C GLY A 218 3.08 5.43 1.39
N GLY A 219 2.40 4.54 0.67
CA GLY A 219 1.89 3.27 1.13
C GLY A 219 1.63 2.34 -0.06
N TRP A 220 1.31 1.09 0.28
CA TRP A 220 1.05 0.02 -0.68
C TRP A 220 0.11 -1.00 -0.06
N ASN A 221 -0.81 -1.53 -0.86
CA ASN A 221 -1.49 -2.78 -0.56
C ASN A 221 -1.96 -3.46 -1.85
N GLU A 222 -2.08 -4.78 -1.79
CA GLU A 222 -2.71 -5.59 -2.82
C GLU A 222 -3.83 -6.45 -2.23
N PRO A 223 -4.70 -7.06 -3.07
CA PRO A 223 -5.74 -7.94 -2.58
C PRO A 223 -5.21 -9.05 -1.64
N GLY A 224 -5.67 -9.04 -0.40
CA GLY A 224 -5.28 -10.02 0.63
C GLY A 224 -3.97 -9.73 1.37
N GLU A 225 -3.30 -8.62 1.09
CA GLU A 225 -2.11 -8.17 1.83
C GLU A 225 -2.43 -7.24 3.01
N ALA A 226 -1.43 -7.01 3.86
CA ALA A 226 -1.46 -5.91 4.81
C ALA A 226 -1.40 -4.56 4.08
N ILE A 227 -1.88 -3.51 4.75
CA ILE A 227 -1.58 -2.13 4.35
C ILE A 227 -0.15 -1.81 4.77
N LYS A 228 0.75 -1.53 3.83
CA LYS A 228 2.15 -1.17 4.11
C LYS A 228 2.29 0.35 4.04
N LEU A 229 2.82 0.99 5.08
CA LEU A 229 2.98 2.45 5.13
C LEU A 229 4.42 2.85 5.44
N LEU A 230 4.92 3.88 4.76
CA LEU A 230 6.12 4.58 5.18
C LEU A 230 5.76 5.53 6.34
N ALA A 231 6.33 5.31 7.52
CA ALA A 231 6.15 6.15 8.69
C ALA A 231 7.47 6.74 9.16
N ARG A 232 7.38 7.93 9.76
CA ARG A 232 8.49 8.57 10.50
C ARG A 232 8.04 8.85 11.94
N PRO A 233 8.96 8.91 12.92
CA PRO A 233 8.60 9.21 14.31
C PRO A 233 7.83 10.53 14.50
N ASN A 234 8.00 11.50 13.59
CA ASN A 234 7.33 12.80 13.63
C ASN A 234 6.16 12.94 12.64
N THR A 235 5.58 11.82 12.18
CA THR A 235 4.41 11.86 11.29
C THR A 235 3.23 12.51 12.01
N THR A 236 2.56 13.46 11.35
CA THR A 236 1.40 14.13 11.95
C THR A 236 0.15 13.26 11.85
N ARG A 237 -0.77 13.40 12.81
CA ARG A 237 -2.09 12.74 12.79
C ARG A 237 -2.80 12.88 11.44
N ARG A 238 -2.96 14.12 10.97
CA ARG A 238 -3.65 14.39 9.69
C ARG A 238 -2.97 13.69 8.52
N SER A 239 -1.64 13.67 8.47
CA SER A 239 -0.90 13.04 7.38
C SER A 239 -1.06 11.51 7.38
N ILE A 240 -0.99 10.87 8.55
CA ILE A 240 -1.12 9.42 8.63
C ILE A 240 -2.56 8.96 8.45
N GLU A 241 -3.54 9.74 8.95
CA GLU A 241 -4.97 9.49 8.77
C GLU A 241 -5.38 9.57 7.29
N ASN A 242 -4.96 10.63 6.59
CA ASN A 242 -5.22 10.79 5.16
C ASN A 242 -4.65 9.61 4.35
N ARG A 243 -3.41 9.21 4.66
CA ARG A 243 -2.76 8.10 3.97
C ARG A 243 -3.41 6.75 4.32
N LEU A 244 -3.73 6.51 5.59
CA LEU A 244 -4.39 5.29 6.02
C LEU A 244 -5.77 5.14 5.36
N ALA A 245 -6.52 6.24 5.24
CA ALA A 245 -7.80 6.25 4.52
C ALA A 245 -7.63 6.04 3.02
N HIS A 246 -6.56 6.57 2.41
CA HIS A 246 -6.21 6.29 1.02
C HIS A 246 -5.97 4.79 0.79
N GLU A 247 -5.06 4.17 1.53
CA GLU A 247 -4.77 2.73 1.39
C GLU A 247 -5.98 1.85 1.76
N TYR A 248 -6.77 2.24 2.77
CA TYR A 248 -7.99 1.51 3.11
C TYR A 248 -9.10 1.69 2.06
N GLY A 249 -9.08 2.80 1.31
CA GLY A 249 -9.90 2.99 0.12
C GLY A 249 -9.56 1.96 -0.97
N HIS A 250 -8.27 1.66 -1.19
CA HIS A 250 -7.87 0.55 -2.07
C HIS A 250 -8.37 -0.79 -1.56
N VAL A 251 -8.23 -1.06 -0.26
CA VAL A 251 -8.80 -2.26 0.37
C VAL A 251 -10.29 -2.41 0.04
N ALA A 252 -11.10 -1.37 0.29
CA ALA A 252 -12.54 -1.41 0.02
C ALA A 252 -12.85 -1.58 -1.48
N THR A 253 -11.98 -1.04 -2.34
CA THR A 253 -12.08 -1.21 -3.80
C THR A 253 -11.85 -2.66 -4.22
N PHE A 254 -10.88 -3.35 -3.62
CA PHE A 254 -10.57 -4.74 -3.94
C PHE A 254 -11.69 -5.72 -3.58
N GLU A 255 -12.55 -5.37 -2.61
CA GLU A 255 -13.72 -6.17 -2.26
C GLU A 255 -14.87 -6.06 -3.28
N MET A 256 -14.78 -5.15 -4.27
CA MET A 256 -15.86 -4.97 -5.25
C MET A 256 -15.94 -6.09 -6.30
N GLY A 257 -14.86 -6.84 -6.52
CA GLY A 257 -14.85 -7.94 -7.47
C GLY A 257 -13.45 -8.45 -7.85
N PRO A 258 -13.39 -9.61 -8.53
CA PRO A 258 -12.13 -10.28 -8.86
C PRO A 258 -11.26 -9.52 -9.87
N HIS A 259 -11.86 -8.57 -10.62
CA HIS A 259 -11.18 -7.72 -11.59
C HIS A 259 -10.95 -6.31 -11.05
N ALA A 260 -11.05 -6.08 -9.73
CA ALA A 260 -10.85 -4.75 -9.15
C ALA A 260 -9.48 -4.15 -9.49
N THR A 261 -8.42 -4.97 -9.60
CA THR A 261 -7.07 -4.51 -9.99
C THR A 261 -6.93 -4.17 -11.48
N ASP A 262 -7.92 -4.55 -12.30
CA ASP A 262 -7.90 -4.31 -13.76
C ASP A 262 -8.53 -2.95 -14.12
N MET A 263 -9.14 -2.25 -13.15
CA MET A 263 -9.71 -0.91 -13.35
C MET A 263 -8.64 0.09 -13.80
N PRO A 264 -9.01 1.13 -14.58
CA PRO A 264 -8.06 2.17 -14.95
C PRO A 264 -7.36 2.75 -13.72
N TRP A 265 -6.04 2.88 -13.78
CA TRP A 265 -5.24 3.28 -12.61
C TRP A 265 -5.70 4.62 -12.01
N TRP A 266 -6.09 5.59 -12.85
CA TRP A 266 -6.63 6.86 -12.38
C TRP A 266 -7.98 6.74 -11.64
N VAL A 267 -8.78 5.69 -11.88
CA VAL A 267 -9.99 5.41 -11.09
C VAL A 267 -9.60 4.90 -9.71
N LEU A 268 -8.67 3.93 -9.65
CA LEU A 268 -8.17 3.33 -8.41
C LEU A 268 -7.56 4.39 -7.48
N GLU A 269 -6.64 5.20 -8.02
CA GLU A 269 -6.06 6.30 -7.27
C GLU A 269 -7.09 7.38 -6.96
N GLY A 270 -7.99 7.66 -7.90
CA GLY A 270 -9.01 8.69 -7.73
C GLY A 270 -9.94 8.42 -6.54
N ILE A 271 -10.43 7.18 -6.41
CA ILE A 271 -11.29 6.78 -5.29
C ILE A 271 -10.52 6.71 -3.97
N ALA A 272 -9.27 6.26 -3.97
CA ALA A 272 -8.41 6.25 -2.79
C ALA A 272 -8.11 7.68 -2.29
N ASN A 273 -7.85 8.63 -3.19
CA ASN A 273 -7.70 10.04 -2.82
C ASN A 273 -9.00 10.64 -2.27
N LEU A 274 -10.16 10.28 -2.84
CA LEU A 274 -11.46 10.73 -2.34
C LEU A 274 -11.74 10.20 -0.92
N ALA A 275 -11.34 8.95 -0.62
CA ALA A 275 -11.38 8.40 0.73
C ALA A 275 -10.48 9.17 1.71
N GLY A 276 -9.25 9.48 1.28
CA GLY A 276 -8.31 10.30 2.05
C GLY A 276 -8.84 11.71 2.33
N GLU A 277 -9.48 12.34 1.33
CA GLU A 277 -10.15 13.64 1.45
C GLU A 277 -11.25 13.58 2.49
N ALA A 278 -12.17 12.61 2.37
CA ALA A 278 -13.31 12.47 3.27
C ALA A 278 -12.89 12.30 4.75
N ALA A 279 -11.82 11.54 5.02
CA ALA A 279 -11.36 11.29 6.39
C ALA A 279 -10.71 12.51 7.06
N THR A 280 -10.11 13.41 6.29
CA THR A 280 -9.25 14.47 6.85
C THR A 280 -9.66 15.88 6.46
N ASN A 281 -10.73 16.00 5.68
CA ASN A 281 -11.15 17.24 5.02
C ASN A 281 -9.93 17.94 4.37
N THR A 282 -9.10 17.14 3.68
CA THR A 282 -7.98 17.66 2.89
C THR A 282 -8.50 18.31 1.61
N GLY A 283 -7.76 19.27 1.08
CA GLY A 283 -8.26 20.07 -0.05
C GLY A 283 -8.39 19.24 -1.33
N SER A 284 -9.49 19.47 -2.05
CA SER A 284 -9.72 18.93 -3.39
C SER A 284 -8.66 19.41 -4.40
N PRO A 285 -8.30 18.58 -5.41
CA PRO A 285 -7.37 18.94 -6.47
C PRO A 285 -7.91 19.99 -7.46
N ASN A 286 -9.12 20.52 -7.24
CA ASN A 286 -9.83 21.43 -8.15
C ASN A 286 -8.94 22.56 -8.69
N THR A 287 -8.21 23.27 -7.83
CA THR A 287 -7.33 24.37 -8.26
C THR A 287 -6.25 23.91 -9.26
N THR A 288 -5.66 22.74 -9.02
CA THR A 288 -4.61 22.18 -9.90
C THR A 288 -5.20 21.74 -11.24
N VAL A 289 -6.36 21.10 -11.22
CA VAL A 289 -7.03 20.59 -12.43
C VAL A 289 -7.57 21.74 -13.29
N LYS A 290 -8.19 22.76 -12.68
CA LYS A 290 -8.56 24.03 -13.33
C LYS A 290 -7.40 24.67 -14.06
N ARG A 291 -6.23 24.74 -13.41
CA ARG A 291 -5.01 25.29 -14.03
C ARG A 291 -4.58 24.47 -15.25
N TRP A 292 -4.63 23.14 -15.19
CA TRP A 292 -4.29 22.30 -16.34
C TRP A 292 -5.31 22.43 -17.48
N ALA A 293 -6.60 22.52 -17.16
CA ALA A 293 -7.65 22.75 -18.14
C ALA A 293 -7.47 24.08 -18.87
N LYS A 294 -7.25 25.17 -18.12
CA LYS A 294 -6.95 26.50 -18.70
C LYS A 294 -5.71 26.49 -19.59
N ALA A 295 -4.71 25.69 -19.25
CA ALA A 295 -3.49 25.53 -20.03
C ALA A 295 -3.61 24.53 -21.20
N GLY A 296 -4.72 23.79 -21.34
CA GLY A 296 -4.86 22.73 -22.33
C GLY A 296 -3.93 21.53 -22.11
N THR A 297 -3.54 21.26 -20.86
CA THR A 297 -2.52 20.26 -20.49
C THR A 297 -3.07 19.13 -19.62
N LEU A 298 -4.38 18.87 -19.67
CA LEU A 298 -5.00 17.72 -19.01
C LEU A 298 -4.43 16.41 -19.56
N GLY A 299 -4.29 15.41 -18.68
CA GLY A 299 -3.80 14.09 -19.03
C GLY A 299 -4.78 13.33 -19.93
N ASN A 300 -4.25 12.50 -20.82
CA ASN A 300 -5.04 11.60 -21.64
C ASN A 300 -5.50 10.39 -20.81
N TRP A 301 -6.81 10.12 -20.78
CA TRP A 301 -7.38 9.05 -19.96
C TRP A 301 -6.85 7.65 -20.26
N ALA A 302 -6.61 7.33 -21.54
CA ALA A 302 -6.10 6.03 -21.94
C ALA A 302 -4.63 5.85 -21.52
N GLU A 303 -3.83 6.91 -21.62
CA GLU A 303 -2.42 6.87 -21.19
C GLU A 303 -2.26 6.78 -19.68
N MET A 304 -3.23 7.34 -18.92
CA MET A 304 -3.28 7.26 -17.46
C MET A 304 -3.89 5.95 -16.94
N ALA A 305 -4.47 5.10 -17.81
CA ALA A 305 -5.19 3.92 -17.39
C ALA A 305 -4.25 2.76 -16.99
N ALA A 306 -3.08 2.65 -17.61
CA ALA A 306 -2.13 1.57 -17.36
C ALA A 306 -1.11 1.92 -16.28
N PHE A 307 -0.76 0.94 -15.44
CA PHE A 307 0.35 1.03 -14.48
C PHE A 307 1.68 0.61 -15.13
N ASP A 308 2.05 1.24 -16.23
CA ASP A 308 3.31 1.02 -16.95
C ASP A 308 4.24 2.23 -16.82
N GLU A 309 5.41 2.21 -17.48
CA GLU A 309 6.36 3.32 -17.44
C GLU A 309 5.73 4.65 -17.90
N LYS A 310 4.90 4.60 -18.95
CA LYS A 310 4.24 5.79 -19.49
C LYS A 310 3.21 6.32 -18.51
N GLY A 311 2.35 5.46 -17.97
CA GLY A 311 1.39 5.81 -16.94
C GLY A 311 2.09 6.44 -15.73
N ARG A 312 3.15 5.81 -15.23
CA ARG A 312 3.90 6.33 -14.06
C ARG A 312 4.52 7.70 -14.31
N SER A 313 4.96 7.99 -15.54
CA SER A 313 5.40 9.35 -15.93
C SER A 313 4.28 10.41 -15.85
N LEU A 314 3.01 9.98 -15.93
CA LEU A 314 1.80 10.79 -15.81
C LEU A 314 1.21 10.79 -14.40
N GLY A 315 1.90 10.23 -13.39
CA GLY A 315 1.37 10.04 -12.04
C GLY A 315 0.63 11.25 -11.49
N ARG A 316 1.18 12.48 -11.58
CA ARG A 316 0.48 13.68 -11.08
C ARG A 316 -0.96 13.83 -11.60
N TYR A 317 -1.23 13.45 -12.85
CA TYR A 317 -2.56 13.49 -13.45
C TYR A 317 -3.42 12.33 -12.95
N VAL A 318 -2.86 11.12 -12.88
CA VAL A 318 -3.54 9.94 -12.32
C VAL A 318 -4.13 10.26 -10.95
N TYR A 319 -3.33 10.83 -10.05
CA TYR A 319 -3.79 11.23 -8.72
C TYR A 319 -4.78 12.39 -8.76
N ALA A 320 -4.40 13.54 -9.32
CA ALA A 320 -5.22 14.76 -9.19
C ALA A 320 -6.42 14.81 -10.15
N GLN A 321 -6.22 14.45 -11.42
CA GLN A 321 -7.30 14.42 -12.42
C GLN A 321 -8.22 13.21 -12.20
N GLY A 322 -7.68 12.06 -11.82
CA GLY A 322 -8.47 10.89 -11.45
C GLY A 322 -9.37 11.15 -10.25
N HIS A 323 -8.81 11.74 -9.18
CA HIS A 323 -9.60 12.16 -8.01
C HIS A 323 -10.71 13.15 -8.41
N HIS A 324 -10.39 14.16 -9.21
CA HIS A 324 -11.38 15.14 -9.65
C HIS A 324 -12.53 14.52 -10.47
N MET A 325 -12.25 13.55 -11.34
CA MET A 325 -13.28 12.85 -12.11
C MET A 325 -14.16 11.98 -11.20
N VAL A 326 -13.57 11.24 -10.27
CA VAL A 326 -14.33 10.40 -9.33
C VAL A 326 -15.19 11.24 -8.38
N ALA A 327 -14.68 12.39 -7.93
CA ALA A 327 -15.44 13.38 -7.18
C ALA A 327 -16.61 13.94 -8.02
N TYR A 328 -16.36 14.33 -9.27
CA TYR A 328 -17.40 14.78 -10.20
C TYR A 328 -18.51 13.73 -10.39
N VAL A 329 -18.16 12.46 -10.58
CA VAL A 329 -19.14 11.37 -10.68
C VAL A 329 -19.96 11.25 -9.39
N THR A 330 -19.32 11.40 -8.22
CA THR A 330 -20.00 11.40 -6.91
C THR A 330 -20.99 12.54 -6.79
N GLU A 331 -20.58 13.76 -7.12
CA GLU A 331 -21.40 14.97 -7.00
C GLU A 331 -22.58 14.96 -7.97
N ARG A 332 -22.35 14.51 -9.22
CA ARG A 332 -23.33 14.58 -10.29
C ARG A 332 -24.35 13.44 -10.27
N PHE A 333 -23.92 12.23 -9.91
CA PHE A 333 -24.72 11.00 -10.00
C PHE A 333 -24.99 10.36 -8.64
N GLY A 334 -24.34 10.83 -7.58
CA GLY A 334 -24.45 10.28 -6.24
C GLY A 334 -23.51 9.10 -6.00
N ARG A 335 -23.24 8.86 -4.71
CA ARG A 335 -22.37 7.79 -4.20
C ARG A 335 -22.76 6.41 -4.72
N THR A 336 -24.05 6.07 -4.68
CA THR A 336 -24.57 4.77 -5.13
C THR A 336 -24.26 4.47 -6.59
N ARG A 337 -24.43 5.46 -7.48
CA ARG A 337 -24.12 5.27 -8.91
C ARG A 337 -22.63 5.19 -9.17
N ARG A 338 -21.81 5.96 -8.46
CA ARG A 338 -20.34 5.81 -8.52
C ARG A 338 -19.91 4.41 -8.06
N ASN A 339 -20.46 3.90 -6.96
CA ASN A 339 -20.12 2.56 -6.47
C ASN A 339 -20.60 1.46 -7.43
N ALA A 340 -21.76 1.63 -8.08
CA ALA A 340 -22.21 0.73 -9.15
C ALA A 340 -21.26 0.77 -10.37
N TRP A 341 -20.80 1.97 -10.76
CA TRP A 341 -19.83 2.16 -11.85
C TRP A 341 -18.51 1.44 -11.59
N MET A 342 -17.93 1.60 -10.39
CA MET A 342 -16.70 0.91 -10.00
C MET A 342 -16.91 -0.60 -9.86
N ARG A 343 -18.04 -1.04 -9.27
CA ARG A 343 -18.35 -2.46 -9.13
C ARG A 343 -18.52 -3.16 -10.49
N SER A 344 -19.15 -2.50 -11.47
CA SER A 344 -19.26 -3.02 -12.84
C SER A 344 -17.87 -3.26 -13.45
N MET A 345 -16.93 -2.32 -13.31
CA MET A 345 -15.55 -2.50 -13.79
C MET A 345 -14.80 -3.60 -12.99
N ALA A 346 -14.99 -3.68 -11.68
CA ALA A 346 -14.41 -4.72 -10.83
C ALA A 346 -14.95 -6.14 -11.13
N GLN A 347 -16.03 -6.25 -11.92
CA GLN A 347 -16.55 -7.51 -12.46
C GLN A 347 -16.11 -7.77 -13.92
N GLY A 348 -15.21 -6.94 -14.46
CA GLY A 348 -14.58 -7.13 -15.77
C GLY A 348 -15.23 -6.34 -16.92
N ALA A 349 -16.23 -5.50 -16.65
CA ALA A 349 -16.77 -4.59 -17.66
C ALA A 349 -15.76 -3.50 -18.02
N THR A 350 -15.76 -3.07 -19.28
CA THR A 350 -14.94 -1.93 -19.71
C THR A 350 -15.45 -0.61 -19.13
N LEU A 351 -14.58 0.40 -19.10
CA LEU A 351 -14.92 1.74 -18.64
C LEU A 351 -16.19 2.31 -19.30
N ASP A 352 -16.33 2.13 -20.63
CA ASP A 352 -17.48 2.63 -21.38
C ASP A 352 -18.77 1.86 -21.06
N GLU A 353 -18.68 0.52 -20.97
CA GLU A 353 -19.82 -0.32 -20.58
C GLU A 353 -20.32 0.05 -19.18
N SER A 354 -19.42 0.14 -18.21
CA SER A 354 -19.77 0.53 -16.85
C SER A 354 -20.35 1.94 -16.79
N SER A 355 -19.82 2.90 -17.55
CA SER A 355 -20.38 4.26 -17.60
C SER A 355 -21.82 4.24 -18.15
N ARG A 356 -22.08 3.48 -19.22
CA ARG A 356 -23.43 3.37 -19.79
C ARG A 356 -24.40 2.73 -18.81
N GLU A 357 -23.98 1.67 -18.15
CA GLU A 357 -24.80 0.92 -17.20
C GLU A 357 -25.15 1.75 -15.96
N ALA A 358 -24.14 2.31 -15.29
CA ALA A 358 -24.32 2.96 -14.00
C ALA A 358 -24.73 4.44 -14.11
N LEU A 359 -24.22 5.15 -15.12
CA LEU A 359 -24.38 6.60 -15.26
C LEU A 359 -25.39 6.96 -16.35
N GLY A 360 -25.64 6.05 -17.31
CA GLY A 360 -26.59 6.25 -18.40
C GLY A 360 -26.01 6.96 -19.63
N LEU A 361 -24.68 7.05 -19.74
CA LEU A 361 -23.98 7.71 -20.84
C LEU A 361 -22.62 7.05 -21.12
N SER A 362 -22.05 7.28 -22.30
CA SER A 362 -20.71 6.78 -22.64
C SER A 362 -19.64 7.48 -21.80
N PHE A 363 -18.46 6.88 -21.65
CA PHE A 363 -17.36 7.57 -20.96
C PHE A 363 -16.92 8.84 -21.72
N ALA A 364 -17.00 8.83 -23.06
CA ALA A 364 -16.71 10.01 -23.87
C ALA A 364 -17.69 11.17 -23.58
N ASP A 365 -18.98 10.86 -23.41
CA ASP A 365 -19.98 11.87 -23.02
C ASP A 365 -19.75 12.36 -21.57
N LEU A 366 -19.28 11.49 -20.68
CA LEU A 366 -18.95 11.85 -19.30
C LEU A 366 -17.77 12.83 -19.26
N ASP A 367 -16.69 12.52 -20.00
CA ASP A 367 -15.53 13.40 -20.13
C ASP A 367 -15.90 14.75 -20.74
N ALA A 368 -16.74 14.75 -21.78
CA ALA A 368 -17.21 15.98 -22.41
C ALA A 368 -18.00 16.86 -21.42
N GLN A 369 -18.94 16.28 -20.67
CA GLN A 369 -19.72 17.00 -19.65
C GLN A 369 -18.82 17.53 -18.53
N TRP A 370 -17.89 16.71 -18.03
CA TRP A 370 -16.93 17.12 -17.01
C TRP A 370 -16.07 18.30 -17.45
N ARG A 371 -15.58 18.30 -18.70
CA ARG A 371 -14.79 19.40 -19.27
C ARG A 371 -15.62 20.68 -19.44
N GLU A 372 -16.88 20.54 -19.84
CA GLU A 372 -17.81 21.67 -19.96
C GLU A 372 -18.06 22.33 -18.60
N ASP A 373 -18.37 21.54 -17.57
CA ASP A 373 -18.57 22.04 -16.20
C ASP A 373 -17.31 22.73 -15.66
N LEU A 374 -16.13 22.15 -15.92
CA LEU A 374 -14.85 22.75 -15.54
C LEU A 374 -14.60 24.10 -16.25
N ALA A 375 -14.99 24.22 -17.52
CA ALA A 375 -14.90 25.48 -18.26
C ALA A 375 -15.87 26.55 -17.73
N LEU A 376 -17.09 26.15 -17.35
CA LEU A 376 -18.06 27.03 -16.72
C LEU A 376 -17.58 27.53 -15.36
N GLU A 377 -16.96 26.68 -14.55
CA GLU A 377 -16.35 27.10 -13.29
C GLU A 377 -15.21 28.11 -13.50
N LEU A 378 -14.31 27.84 -14.46
CA LEU A 378 -13.24 28.77 -14.80
C LEU A 378 -13.76 30.15 -15.22
N ALA A 379 -14.83 30.19 -16.03
CA ALA A 379 -15.44 31.44 -16.45
C ALA A 379 -16.04 32.22 -15.26
N ARG A 380 -16.67 31.52 -14.30
CA ARG A 380 -17.19 32.14 -13.06
C ARG A 380 -16.07 32.70 -12.19
N ASP A 381 -14.97 31.97 -12.04
CA ASP A 381 -13.81 32.41 -11.26
C ASP A 381 -13.17 33.68 -11.88
N GLU A 382 -13.07 33.73 -13.21
CA GLU A 382 -12.58 34.91 -13.95
C GLU A 382 -13.51 36.11 -13.81
N GLU A 383 -14.83 35.90 -13.90
CA GLU A 383 -15.81 36.95 -13.68
C GLU A 383 -15.77 37.49 -12.23
N ALA A 384 -15.63 36.60 -11.24
CA ALA A 384 -15.48 36.99 -9.84
C ALA A 384 -14.20 37.81 -9.60
N ALA A 385 -13.06 37.37 -10.13
CA ALA A 385 -11.80 38.09 -10.05
C ALA A 385 -11.83 39.46 -10.73
N ALA A 386 -12.61 39.62 -11.82
CA ALA A 386 -12.79 40.90 -12.48
C ALA A 386 -13.68 41.89 -11.69
N ARG A 387 -14.56 41.38 -10.80
CA ARG A 387 -15.46 42.18 -9.95
C ARG A 387 -14.83 42.61 -8.64
N GLU A 388 -13.74 42.00 -8.19
CA GLU A 388 -13.03 42.43 -6.98
C GLU A 388 -12.40 43.82 -7.21
N PRO A 389 -12.77 44.85 -6.40
CA PRO A 389 -12.21 46.18 -6.55
C PRO A 389 -10.71 46.11 -6.28
N LYS A 390 -9.90 46.57 -7.24
CA LYS A 390 -8.47 46.78 -7.00
C LYS A 390 -8.34 47.74 -5.82
N THR A 391 -7.89 47.23 -4.68
CA THR A 391 -7.56 48.06 -3.53
C THR A 391 -6.49 49.04 -3.98
N ASP A 392 -6.85 50.32 -4.01
CA ASP A 392 -5.92 51.40 -4.35
C ASP A 392 -4.82 51.42 -3.28
N PRO A 393 -3.54 51.15 -3.61
CA PRO A 393 -2.45 51.17 -2.65
C PRO A 393 -2.21 52.56 -2.04
N GLY A 394 -2.97 53.60 -2.45
CA GLY A 394 -2.91 54.95 -1.93
C GLY A 394 -3.90 55.33 -0.81
N SER A 395 -4.77 54.43 -0.32
CA SER A 395 -5.72 54.82 0.73
C SER A 395 -5.02 54.97 2.09
N PRO A 396 -5.03 56.16 2.73
CA PRO A 396 -4.32 56.41 3.97
C PRO A 396 -4.91 55.59 5.12
N VAL A 397 -4.04 54.89 5.86
CA VAL A 397 -4.39 54.15 7.08
C VAL A 397 -5.08 55.10 8.07
N PRO A 398 -6.31 54.82 8.53
CA PRO A 398 -6.94 55.61 9.58
C PRO A 398 -6.09 55.58 10.84
N GLY A 399 -5.75 56.77 11.34
CA GLY A 399 -4.76 56.99 12.38
C GLY A 399 -4.96 56.14 13.63
N THR A 400 -3.85 55.60 14.11
CA THR A 400 -3.69 55.02 15.46
C THR A 400 -4.25 55.99 16.51
N PRO A 401 -5.17 55.56 17.40
CA PRO A 401 -5.61 56.41 18.49
C PRO A 401 -4.46 56.65 19.48
N PRO A 402 -4.34 57.86 20.05
CA PRO A 402 -3.27 58.17 21.00
C PRO A 402 -3.42 57.34 22.29
N PRO A 403 -2.30 57.01 22.97
CA PRO A 403 -2.33 56.23 24.20
C PRO A 403 -3.00 57.04 25.33
N SER A 404 -3.87 56.37 26.08
CA SER A 404 -4.54 56.93 27.26
C SER A 404 -3.52 57.34 28.34
N PRO A 405 -3.70 58.50 28.99
CA PRO A 405 -2.88 58.91 30.13
C PRO A 405 -3.17 58.02 31.35
N ARG A 406 -2.11 57.78 32.14
CA ARG A 406 -2.10 56.94 33.35
C ARG A 406 -2.86 57.54 34.52
#